data_AF-A0A7Y3LK22-F1
#
_entry.id   AF-A0A7Y3LK22-F1
#
_cell.length_a   1.000
_cell.length_b   1.000
_cell.length_c   1.000
_cell.angle_alpha   90.00
_cell.angle_beta   90.00
_cell.angle_gamma   90.00
#
_symmetry.space_group_name_H-M   'P 1'
#
loop_
_entity.id
_entity.type
_entity.pdbx_description
1 polymer ?
#
loop_
_entity_poly.entity_id
_entity_poly.type
_entity_poly.pdbx_seq_one_letter_code
_entity_poly.pdbx_strand_id
1 'polypeptide(L)'
;MQKRIFGLENEYGVTCTLRGQRRLSPDEVARYLFRRVVSWGRSSNVFLENGARLYLDVGSHPEYATPECDSIKDLVAHDKAGEVILDRLVGSAEVRLQEEGIRGVIYLFKNNTDSAGNSYGCHENYLTLRQDDLSKYAEVLIPFLVSRQIYSGAVKVLHTARGAIFSISQRAEHIGEGVS
;
A
#
# COMPACT_ATOMS: atom_id res chain seq x y z
N MET A 1 8.93 -0.26 27.29
CA MET A 1 9.33 0.39 26.02
C MET A 1 9.29 1.89 26.21
N GLN A 2 10.30 2.63 25.78
CA GLN A 2 10.16 4.09 25.66
C GLN A 2 9.07 4.38 24.62
N LYS A 3 8.22 5.39 24.89
CA LYS A 3 7.23 5.87 23.92
C LYS A 3 7.94 6.42 22.68
N ARG A 4 7.53 5.98 21.49
CA ARG A 4 8.03 6.41 20.18
C ARG A 4 6.85 6.55 19.25
N ILE A 5 6.87 7.59 18.41
CA ILE A 5 5.89 7.72 17.32
C ILE A 5 6.30 6.85 16.14
N PHE A 6 5.33 6.16 15.56
CA PHE A 6 5.49 5.41 14.32
C PHE A 6 4.23 5.50 13.46
N GLY A 7 4.39 5.25 12.16
CA GLY A 7 3.32 5.27 11.17
C GLY A 7 3.58 4.30 10.03
N LEU A 8 2.53 3.92 9.32
CA LEU A 8 2.59 3.10 8.11
C LEU A 8 2.02 3.85 6.93
N GLU A 9 2.60 3.64 5.75
CA GLU A 9 2.07 4.10 4.48
C GLU A 9 1.90 2.87 3.58
N ASN A 10 0.66 2.59 3.17
CA ASN A 10 0.37 1.43 2.34
C ASN A 10 -0.21 1.87 1.00
N GLU A 11 0.47 1.49 -0.07
CA GLU A 11 -0.04 1.56 -1.43
C GLU A 11 -0.86 0.30 -1.75
N TYR A 12 -1.96 0.47 -2.45
CA TYR A 12 -2.85 -0.63 -2.82
C TYR A 12 -2.84 -0.84 -4.33
N GLY A 13 -2.61 -2.09 -4.75
CA GLY A 13 -2.83 -2.49 -6.13
C GLY A 13 -4.32 -2.42 -6.46
N VAL A 14 -4.68 -1.88 -7.63
CA VAL A 14 -6.08 -1.72 -8.04
C VAL A 14 -6.33 -2.27 -9.44
N THR A 15 -7.43 -3.00 -9.63
CA THR A 15 -7.88 -3.47 -10.95
C THR A 15 -9.39 -3.56 -11.01
N CYS A 16 -9.97 -3.40 -12.19
CA CYS A 16 -11.38 -3.67 -12.44
C CYS A 16 -11.48 -4.74 -13.53
N THR A 17 -12.18 -5.83 -13.25
CA THR A 17 -12.30 -6.96 -14.17
C THR A 17 -13.76 -7.35 -14.42
N LEU A 18 -14.02 -7.89 -15.61
CA LEU A 18 -15.28 -8.52 -15.95
C LEU A 18 -14.96 -9.88 -16.58
N ARG A 19 -15.40 -10.97 -15.95
CA ARG A 19 -15.14 -12.35 -16.42
C ARG A 19 -13.64 -12.63 -16.66
N GLY A 20 -12.80 -12.16 -15.74
CA GLY A 20 -11.35 -12.36 -15.78
C GLY A 20 -10.58 -11.45 -16.75
N GLN A 21 -11.27 -10.60 -17.51
CA GLN A 21 -10.62 -9.61 -18.38
C GLN A 21 -10.64 -8.23 -17.74
N ARG A 22 -9.50 -7.51 -17.82
CA ARG A 22 -9.40 -6.12 -17.36
C ARG A 22 -10.40 -5.27 -18.13
N ARG A 23 -11.23 -4.52 -17.42
CA ARG A 23 -12.28 -3.67 -17.98
C ARG A 23 -11.90 -2.19 -17.99
N LEU A 24 -11.22 -1.75 -16.95
CA LEU A 24 -10.72 -0.37 -16.80
C LEU A 24 -9.22 -0.42 -16.45
N SER A 25 -8.49 0.60 -16.89
CA SER A 25 -7.12 0.83 -16.44
C SER A 25 -7.07 1.19 -14.94
N PRO A 26 -5.95 0.96 -14.24
CA PRO A 26 -5.77 1.38 -12.85
C PRO A 26 -6.13 2.86 -12.62
N ASP A 27 -5.68 3.75 -13.52
CA ASP A 27 -5.97 5.18 -13.49
C ASP A 27 -7.47 5.49 -13.54
N GLU A 28 -8.23 4.80 -14.42
CA GLU A 28 -9.68 4.98 -14.49
C GLU A 28 -10.34 4.52 -13.19
N VAL A 29 -9.95 3.35 -12.67
CA VAL A 29 -10.50 2.83 -11.41
C VAL A 29 -10.18 3.78 -10.25
N ALA A 30 -8.95 4.30 -10.18
CA ALA A 30 -8.52 5.28 -9.20
C ALA A 30 -9.39 6.56 -9.25
N ARG A 31 -9.71 7.07 -10.44
CA ARG A 31 -10.63 8.21 -10.60
C ARG A 31 -12.03 7.88 -10.09
N TYR A 32 -12.54 6.66 -10.31
CA TYR A 32 -13.81 6.26 -9.70
C TYR A 32 -13.67 6.21 -8.17
N LEU A 33 -12.66 5.56 -7.61
CA LEU A 33 -12.48 5.50 -6.15
C LEU A 33 -12.44 6.90 -5.50
N PHE A 34 -11.67 7.83 -6.08
CA PHE A 34 -11.43 9.14 -5.48
C PHE A 34 -12.42 10.23 -5.89
N ARG A 35 -13.39 9.99 -6.79
CA ARG A 35 -14.40 11.01 -7.16
C ARG A 35 -15.11 11.59 -5.93
N ARG A 36 -15.43 10.76 -4.93
CA ARG A 36 -16.05 11.18 -3.66
C ARG A 36 -15.07 11.92 -2.76
N VAL A 37 -13.82 11.48 -2.72
CA VAL A 37 -12.74 12.14 -1.95
C VAL A 37 -12.50 13.55 -2.47
N VAL A 38 -12.42 13.71 -3.79
CA VAL A 38 -12.30 15.02 -4.45
C VAL A 38 -13.50 15.90 -4.14
N SER A 39 -14.72 15.36 -4.10
CA SER A 39 -15.91 16.15 -3.71
C SER A 39 -15.86 16.64 -2.26
N TRP A 40 -15.19 15.90 -1.37
CA TRP A 40 -15.07 16.26 0.05
C TRP A 40 -13.93 17.26 0.31
N GLY A 41 -12.75 17.00 -0.26
CA GLY A 41 -11.52 17.75 0.05
C GLY A 41 -11.00 18.64 -1.07
N ARG A 42 -11.69 18.73 -2.22
CA ARG A 42 -11.26 19.43 -3.45
C ARG A 42 -9.91 18.97 -4.02
N SER A 43 -9.41 17.84 -3.54
CA SER A 43 -8.09 17.28 -3.86
C SER A 43 -8.17 15.75 -3.82
N SER A 44 -7.33 15.07 -4.59
CA SER A 44 -7.08 13.63 -4.47
C SER A 44 -6.13 13.29 -3.33
N ASN A 45 -5.85 14.25 -2.44
CA ASN A 45 -5.02 14.13 -1.26
C ASN A 45 -5.71 14.84 -0.10
N VAL A 46 -6.16 14.08 0.88
CA VAL A 46 -6.97 14.58 2.00
C VAL A 46 -6.52 13.95 3.32
N PHE A 47 -6.79 14.65 4.42
CA PHE A 47 -6.76 14.10 5.76
C PHE A 47 -8.17 13.68 6.17
N LEU A 48 -8.27 12.52 6.82
CA LEU A 48 -9.52 11.94 7.29
C LEU A 48 -9.76 12.29 8.77
N GLU A 49 -11.00 12.12 9.24
CA GLU A 49 -11.39 12.41 10.62
C GLU A 49 -10.61 11.61 11.67
N ASN A 50 -10.10 10.43 11.31
CA ASN A 50 -9.26 9.61 12.18
C ASN A 50 -7.77 10.03 12.18
N GLY A 51 -7.43 11.16 11.54
CA GLY A 51 -6.07 11.69 11.43
C GLY A 51 -5.21 11.05 10.33
N ALA A 52 -5.70 10.00 9.67
CA ALA A 52 -5.01 9.38 8.55
C ALA A 52 -4.97 10.30 7.33
N ARG A 53 -3.99 10.07 6.45
CA ARG A 53 -3.94 10.71 5.13
C ARG A 53 -4.32 9.68 4.07
N LEU A 54 -5.20 10.08 3.15
CA LEU A 54 -5.63 9.27 2.02
C LEU A 54 -5.36 10.04 0.72
N TYR A 55 -4.59 9.44 -0.18
CA TYR A 55 -4.25 10.09 -1.44
C TYR A 55 -4.03 9.13 -2.60
N LEU A 56 -3.92 9.67 -3.81
CA LEU A 56 -3.43 8.96 -4.98
C LEU A 56 -1.95 9.25 -5.17
N ASP A 57 -1.13 8.21 -5.15
CA ASP A 57 0.31 8.32 -5.36
C ASP A 57 0.69 8.33 -6.85
N VAL A 58 1.96 8.63 -7.14
CA VAL A 58 2.56 8.54 -8.47
C VAL A 58 2.45 7.09 -8.97
N GLY A 59 1.67 6.86 -10.03
CA GLY A 59 1.34 5.53 -10.52
C GLY A 59 -0.11 5.10 -10.26
N SER A 60 -0.94 5.99 -9.71
CA SER A 60 -2.39 5.81 -9.51
C SER A 60 -2.76 4.74 -8.49
N HIS A 61 -1.86 4.39 -7.58
CA HIS A 61 -2.18 3.57 -6.42
C HIS A 61 -2.93 4.41 -5.39
N PRO A 62 -4.10 3.96 -4.90
CA PRO A 62 -4.66 4.44 -3.65
C PRO A 62 -3.65 4.22 -2.53
N GLU A 63 -3.30 5.27 -1.80
CA GLU A 63 -2.38 5.20 -0.68
C GLU A 63 -3.04 5.70 0.60
N TYR A 64 -2.89 4.90 1.66
CA TYR A 64 -3.37 5.23 2.99
C TYR A 64 -2.19 5.27 3.97
N ALA A 65 -1.96 6.45 4.54
CA ALA A 65 -1.00 6.67 5.60
C ALA A 65 -1.72 6.78 6.95
N THR A 66 -1.33 5.97 7.93
CA THR A 66 -1.92 5.98 9.27
C THR A 66 -1.70 7.34 9.96
N PRO A 67 -2.55 7.75 10.92
CA PRO A 67 -2.13 8.79 11.86
C PRO A 67 -0.90 8.33 12.65
N GLU A 68 -0.23 9.29 13.27
CA GLU A 68 0.85 9.04 14.20
C GLU A 68 0.37 8.21 15.40
N CYS A 69 1.03 7.07 15.66
CA CYS A 69 0.70 6.17 16.76
C CYS A 69 1.89 6.05 17.73
N ASP A 70 1.63 5.99 19.04
CA ASP A 70 2.63 5.66 20.07
C ASP A 70 2.49 4.24 20.66
N SER A 71 1.53 3.47 20.12
CA SER A 71 1.16 2.11 20.52
C SER A 71 1.03 1.21 19.29
N ILE A 72 1.70 0.05 19.30
CA ILE A 72 1.69 -0.91 18.18
C ILE A 72 0.27 -1.41 17.90
N LYS A 73 -0.53 -1.60 18.96
CA LYS A 73 -1.93 -2.02 18.82
C LYS A 73 -2.75 -0.96 18.07
N ASP A 74 -2.50 0.31 18.34
CA ASP A 74 -3.23 1.41 17.70
C ASP A 74 -2.77 1.55 16.24
N LEU A 75 -1.46 1.40 15.97
CA LEU A 75 -0.95 1.37 14.60
C LEU A 75 -1.62 0.27 13.76
N VAL A 76 -1.68 -0.96 14.28
CA VAL A 76 -2.34 -2.08 13.60
C VAL A 76 -3.84 -1.81 13.42
N ALA A 77 -4.50 -1.23 14.41
CA ALA A 77 -5.92 -0.87 14.31
C ALA A 77 -6.15 0.19 13.22
N HIS A 78 -5.31 1.21 13.14
CA HIS A 78 -5.40 2.25 12.12
C HIS A 78 -5.04 1.75 10.72
N ASP A 79 -4.06 0.86 10.61
CA ASP A 79 -3.70 0.16 9.36
C ASP A 79 -4.89 -0.66 8.83
N LYS A 80 -5.56 -1.42 9.71
CA LYS A 80 -6.76 -2.17 9.37
C LYS A 80 -7.98 -1.29 9.11
N ALA A 81 -8.08 -0.14 9.77
CA ALA A 81 -9.10 0.85 9.44
C ALA A 81 -8.94 1.37 8.01
N GLY A 82 -7.70 1.52 7.52
CA GLY A 82 -7.42 1.88 6.13
C GLY A 82 -8.00 0.89 5.12
N GLU A 83 -7.85 -0.41 5.37
CA GLU A 83 -8.44 -1.47 4.53
C GLU A 83 -9.97 -1.34 4.45
N VAL A 84 -10.63 -1.11 5.59
CA VAL A 84 -12.09 -0.93 5.66
C VAL A 84 -12.56 0.34 4.97
N ILE A 85 -11.81 1.44 5.09
CA ILE A 85 -12.14 2.71 4.43
C ILE A 85 -12.06 2.56 2.91
N LEU A 86 -10.99 1.94 2.42
CA LEU A 86 -10.78 1.70 0.99
C LEU A 86 -11.82 0.74 0.40
N ASP A 87 -12.20 -0.32 1.11
CA ASP A 87 -13.27 -1.23 0.70
C ASP A 87 -14.63 -0.51 0.55
N ARG A 88 -14.95 0.43 1.44
CA ARG A 88 -16.14 1.28 1.30
C ARG A 88 -16.08 2.20 0.08
N LEU A 89 -14.90 2.67 -0.30
CA LEU A 89 -14.70 3.44 -1.53
C LEU A 89 -14.89 2.57 -2.77
N VAL A 90 -14.45 1.31 -2.72
CA VAL A 90 -14.71 0.30 -3.75
C VAL A 90 -16.21 0.11 -3.95
N GLY A 91 -16.97 -0.20 -2.89
CA GLY A 91 -18.42 -0.37 -3.01
C GLY A 91 -19.11 0.89 -3.56
N SER A 92 -18.67 2.08 -3.14
CA SER A 92 -19.17 3.35 -3.69
C SER A 92 -18.82 3.54 -5.17
N ALA A 93 -17.68 3.04 -5.64
CA ALA A 93 -17.24 3.11 -7.02
C ALA A 93 -18.00 2.12 -7.92
N GLU A 94 -18.23 0.90 -7.45
CA GLU A 94 -18.97 -0.12 -8.19
C GLU A 94 -20.43 0.29 -8.44
N VAL A 95 -21.10 0.90 -7.45
CA VAL A 95 -22.45 1.46 -7.63
C VAL A 95 -22.47 2.47 -8.79
N ARG A 96 -21.48 3.37 -8.86
CA ARG A 96 -21.38 4.37 -9.93
C ARG A 96 -21.06 3.77 -11.28
N LEU A 97 -20.18 2.76 -11.32
CA LEU A 97 -19.94 2.00 -12.55
C LEU A 97 -21.24 1.38 -13.07
N GLN A 98 -22.04 0.79 -12.18
CA GLN A 98 -23.33 0.21 -12.53
C GLN A 98 -24.33 1.26 -13.05
N GLU A 99 -24.43 2.43 -12.40
CA GLU A 99 -25.27 3.56 -12.84
C GLU A 99 -24.89 4.06 -14.23
N GLU A 100 -23.59 4.06 -14.55
CA GLU A 100 -23.06 4.43 -15.87
C GLU A 100 -23.12 3.26 -16.89
N GLY A 101 -23.74 2.12 -16.53
CA GLY A 101 -23.89 0.95 -17.39
C GLY A 101 -22.60 0.12 -17.60
N ILE A 102 -21.56 0.40 -16.81
CA ILE A 102 -20.27 -0.29 -16.85
C ILE A 102 -20.32 -1.47 -15.88
N ARG A 103 -20.30 -2.69 -16.42
CA ARG A 103 -20.18 -3.90 -15.60
C ARG A 103 -18.71 -4.20 -15.31
N GLY A 104 -18.38 -4.45 -14.05
CA GLY A 104 -17.07 -4.88 -13.59
C GLY A 104 -17.05 -5.04 -12.08
N VAL A 105 -16.03 -5.75 -11.59
CA VAL A 105 -15.73 -5.90 -10.16
C VAL A 105 -14.37 -5.28 -9.92
N ILE A 106 -14.31 -4.36 -8.96
CA ILE A 106 -13.07 -3.71 -8.54
C ILE A 106 -12.42 -4.56 -7.45
N TYR A 107 -11.13 -4.79 -7.59
CA TYR A 107 -10.29 -5.44 -6.59
C TYR A 107 -9.23 -4.48 -6.11
N LEU A 108 -9.05 -4.46 -4.78
CA LEU A 108 -7.91 -3.84 -4.11
C LEU A 108 -7.03 -4.92 -3.50
N PHE A 109 -5.73 -4.78 -3.68
CA PHE A 109 -4.73 -5.71 -3.16
C PHE A 109 -3.77 -4.96 -2.23
N LYS A 110 -3.69 -5.43 -0.99
CA LYS A 110 -2.63 -5.05 -0.07
C LYS A 110 -1.48 -6.04 -0.19
N ASN A 111 -0.76 -5.94 -1.29
CA ASN A 111 0.43 -6.71 -1.62
C ASN A 111 1.49 -5.75 -2.18
N ASN A 112 2.54 -6.25 -2.83
CA ASN A 112 3.65 -5.40 -3.27
C ASN A 112 4.03 -5.53 -4.75
N THR A 113 3.35 -6.38 -5.52
CA THR A 113 3.66 -6.54 -6.95
C THR A 113 2.40 -6.81 -7.75
N ASP A 114 2.31 -6.23 -8.94
CA ASP A 114 1.27 -6.59 -9.91
C ASP A 114 1.73 -7.72 -10.86
N SER A 115 0.83 -8.15 -11.74
CA SER A 115 1.11 -9.17 -12.76
C SER A 115 2.01 -8.67 -13.90
N ALA A 116 2.22 -7.36 -14.02
CA ALA A 116 3.13 -6.76 -14.99
C ALA A 116 4.57 -6.66 -14.45
N GLY A 117 4.79 -7.01 -13.19
CA GLY A 117 6.10 -6.93 -12.53
C GLY A 117 6.40 -5.57 -11.92
N ASN A 118 5.45 -4.63 -11.91
CA ASN A 118 5.62 -3.39 -11.16
C ASN A 118 5.51 -3.67 -9.67
N SER A 119 6.18 -2.85 -8.85
CA SER A 119 6.14 -2.98 -7.39
C SER A 119 5.69 -1.69 -6.72
N TYR A 120 4.97 -1.85 -5.62
CA TYR A 120 4.46 -0.78 -4.75
C TYR A 120 4.69 -1.11 -3.27
N GLY A 121 4.71 -0.06 -2.46
CA GLY A 121 5.29 -0.09 -1.11
C GLY A 121 4.32 -0.37 0.03
N CYS A 122 4.89 -0.93 1.10
CA CYS A 122 4.42 -0.75 2.46
C CYS A 122 5.59 -0.12 3.22
N HIS A 123 5.47 1.15 3.60
CA HIS A 123 6.53 1.92 4.24
C HIS A 123 6.28 2.04 5.73
N GLU A 124 7.37 2.01 6.49
CA GLU A 124 7.36 2.12 7.95
C GLU A 124 8.13 3.37 8.36
N ASN A 125 7.48 4.22 9.14
CA ASN A 125 8.03 5.45 9.67
C ASN A 125 8.29 5.30 11.17
N TYR A 126 9.51 5.62 11.62
CA TYR A 126 9.91 5.55 13.02
C TYR A 126 10.53 6.87 13.44
N LEU A 127 9.93 7.56 14.42
CA LEU A 127 10.50 8.79 14.99
C LEU A 127 11.84 8.49 15.65
N THR A 128 12.89 9.23 15.29
CA THR A 128 14.22 9.19 15.91
C THR A 128 14.56 10.53 16.57
N LEU A 129 15.61 10.55 17.38
CA LEU A 129 16.12 11.79 17.97
C LEU A 129 17.16 12.40 17.04
N ARG A 130 17.17 13.73 16.97
CA ARG A 130 18.15 14.47 16.16
C ARG A 130 19.61 14.18 16.54
N GLN A 131 19.86 13.79 17.78
CA GLN A 131 21.20 13.49 18.30
C GLN A 131 21.64 12.04 18.03
N ASP A 132 20.78 11.21 17.44
CA ASP A 132 21.11 9.83 17.14
C ASP A 132 22.18 9.75 16.03
N ASP A 133 23.11 8.83 16.20
CA ASP A 133 24.19 8.58 15.25
C ASP A 133 23.72 7.62 14.16
N LEU A 134 23.45 8.15 12.96
CA LEU A 134 22.96 7.39 11.81
C LEU A 134 23.93 6.27 11.38
N SER A 135 25.23 6.40 11.66
CA SER A 135 26.20 5.35 11.31
C SER A 135 25.95 4.06 12.11
N LYS A 136 25.59 4.20 13.39
CA LYS A 136 25.21 3.06 14.26
C LYS A 136 23.92 2.41 13.80
N TYR A 137 22.97 3.20 13.32
CA TYR A 137 21.74 2.66 12.73
C TYR A 137 22.04 1.83 11.49
N ALA A 138 22.90 2.32 10.60
CA ALA A 138 23.27 1.54 9.42
C ALA A 138 23.92 0.19 9.80
N GLU A 139 24.88 0.20 10.73
CA GLU A 139 25.60 -1.01 11.15
C GLU A 139 24.69 -2.09 11.76
N VAL A 140 23.66 -1.69 12.52
CA VAL A 140 22.78 -2.63 13.23
C VAL A 140 21.46 -2.89 12.50
N LEU A 141 20.80 -1.84 12.00
CA LEU A 141 19.49 -1.96 11.38
C LEU A 141 19.57 -2.56 9.99
N ILE A 142 20.59 -2.27 9.17
CA ILE A 142 20.65 -2.83 7.80
C ILE A 142 20.68 -4.36 7.84
N PRO A 143 21.59 -5.04 8.59
CA PRO A 143 21.59 -6.49 8.67
C PRO A 143 20.26 -7.07 9.20
N PHE A 144 19.67 -6.41 10.20
CA PHE A 144 18.37 -6.80 10.75
C PHE A 144 17.24 -6.66 9.73
N LEU A 145 17.14 -5.53 9.04
CA LEU A 145 16.09 -5.25 8.04
C LEU A 145 16.25 -6.11 6.78
N VAL A 146 17.48 -6.44 6.38
CA VAL A 146 17.73 -7.38 5.26
C VAL A 146 17.27 -8.79 5.63
N SER A 147 17.48 -9.23 6.87
CA SER A 147 17.12 -10.58 7.33
C SER A 147 15.66 -10.71 7.79
N ARG A 148 14.96 -9.61 8.12
CA ARG A 148 13.58 -9.66 8.65
C ARG A 148 12.57 -10.37 7.76
N GLN A 149 12.81 -10.36 6.45
CA GLN A 149 11.96 -11.03 5.47
C GLN A 149 11.72 -12.52 5.76
N ILE A 150 12.61 -13.17 6.55
CA ILE A 150 12.46 -14.55 6.98
C ILE A 150 11.19 -14.75 7.83
N TYR A 151 10.81 -13.78 8.67
CA TYR A 151 9.66 -13.88 9.57
C TYR A 151 8.52 -12.90 9.25
N SER A 152 8.78 -11.85 8.46
CA SER A 152 7.77 -10.85 8.07
C SER A 152 7.42 -10.87 6.58
N GLY A 153 7.97 -11.82 5.81
CA GLY A 153 7.77 -11.91 4.37
C GLY A 153 6.35 -12.34 3.98
N ALA A 154 5.75 -11.63 3.02
CA ALA A 154 4.40 -11.90 2.52
C ALA A 154 4.32 -12.95 1.40
N VAL A 155 5.44 -13.60 1.05
CA VAL A 155 5.59 -14.67 0.04
C VAL A 155 5.14 -14.30 -1.39
N LYS A 156 5.85 -14.80 -2.40
CA LYS A 156 5.49 -14.70 -3.82
C LYS A 156 5.87 -15.96 -4.57
N VAL A 157 5.07 -16.34 -5.57
CA VAL A 157 5.52 -17.28 -6.60
C VAL A 157 6.20 -16.49 -7.71
N LEU A 158 7.48 -16.77 -7.92
CA LEU A 158 8.28 -16.19 -8.99
C LEU A 158 8.37 -17.17 -10.15
N HIS A 159 8.10 -16.69 -11.36
CA HIS A 159 8.27 -17.48 -12.58
C HIS A 159 9.66 -17.21 -13.15
N THR A 160 10.52 -18.23 -13.11
CA THR A 160 11.87 -18.18 -13.71
C THR A 160 11.92 -19.03 -14.97
N ALA A 161 13.00 -18.89 -15.76
CA ALA A 161 13.24 -19.77 -16.91
C ALA A 161 13.33 -21.26 -16.53
N ARG A 162 13.57 -21.60 -15.26
CA ARG A 162 13.66 -22.97 -14.75
C ARG A 162 12.37 -23.46 -14.09
N GLY A 163 11.30 -22.66 -14.16
CA GLY A 163 10.01 -22.94 -13.53
C GLY A 163 9.68 -22.00 -12.38
N ALA A 164 8.55 -22.28 -11.72
CA ALA A 164 8.06 -21.50 -10.60
C ALA A 164 8.84 -21.80 -9.31
N ILE A 165 9.23 -20.77 -8.58
CA ILE A 165 9.88 -20.87 -7.27
C ILE A 165 9.12 -20.05 -6.23
N PHE A 166 9.23 -20.44 -4.96
CA PHE A 166 8.72 -19.65 -3.84
C PHE A 166 9.79 -18.66 -3.37
N SER A 167 9.42 -17.39 -3.31
CA SER A 167 10.19 -16.34 -2.65
C SER A 167 9.51 -15.95 -1.35
N ILE A 168 10.28 -15.73 -0.30
CA ILE A 168 9.76 -15.27 1.01
C ILE A 168 9.34 -13.79 0.96
N SER A 169 9.92 -12.99 0.07
CA SER A 169 9.68 -11.55 -0.03
C SER A 169 9.19 -11.15 -1.42
N GLN A 170 8.11 -10.37 -1.46
CA GLN A 170 7.62 -9.72 -2.69
C GLN A 170 8.48 -8.52 -3.11
N ARG A 171 9.18 -7.88 -2.16
CA ARG A 171 9.90 -6.61 -2.38
C ARG A 171 11.39 -6.78 -2.68
N ALA A 172 11.99 -7.91 -2.31
CA ALA A 172 13.44 -8.08 -2.33
C ALA A 172 14.08 -7.87 -3.71
N GLU A 173 13.47 -8.42 -4.78
CA GLU A 173 13.98 -8.26 -6.15
C GLU A 173 13.96 -6.79 -6.61
N HIS A 174 12.91 -6.06 -6.24
CA HIS A 174 12.71 -4.66 -6.67
C HIS A 174 13.53 -3.65 -5.87
N ILE A 175 13.85 -3.93 -4.60
CA ILE A 175 14.72 -3.05 -3.80
C ILE A 175 16.17 -3.15 -4.27
N GLY A 176 16.63 -4.36 -4.67
CA GLY A 176 17.97 -4.55 -5.20
C GLY A 176 18.23 -3.72 -6.48
N GLU A 177 17.25 -3.70 -7.39
CA GLU A 177 17.32 -2.93 -8.65
C GLU A 177 17.36 -1.41 -8.44
N GLY A 178 16.75 -0.88 -7.37
CA GLY A 178 16.72 0.56 -7.09
C GLY A 178 17.98 1.11 -6.39
N VAL A 179 18.87 0.23 -5.91
CA VAL A 179 20.10 0.58 -5.20
C VAL A 179 21.36 0.30 -6.04
N SER A 180 21.24 -0.53 -7.10
CA SER A 180 22.33 -0.93 -7.99
C SER A 180 22.60 0.06 -9.14
#